data_AF-A0A8H3H1Q1-F1
#
_entry.id   AF-A0A8H3H1Q1-F1
#
_cell.length_a   1.000
_cell.length_b   1.000
_cell.length_c   1.000
_cell.angle_alpha   90.00
_cell.angle_beta   90.00
_cell.angle_gamma   90.00
#
_symmetry.space_group_name_H-M   'P 1'
#
loop_
_entity.id
_entity.type
_entity.pdbx_description
1 polymer ?
#
loop_
_entity_poly.entity_id
_entity_poly.type
_entity_poly.pdbx_seq_one_letter_code
_entity_poly.pdbx_strand_id
1 'polypeptide(L)'
;MGPIWCYWAYPMERFCSFILNSVKSRRYPCANIDERALNRARLQKILHKYRLIEKEPFTGRKRPEESDGATVFRNYPLAFLLSPHSTRLHVDRHLRRQSVRYLTTCFEILSEAAEALIPAELEQWGRPRIGNGGDEVHARIYHKLRPDGRDAAFVRYQLMVDQDADDASADERLEEESQYGKLRHIFVLAIPPKTPNINAHRKDKRYLLLAQIHEAKVDTDERDEYKVLWYKVYAFNAPLNVYGGTTLYK
;
A
#
# COMPACT_ATOMS: atom_id res chain seq x y z
N MET A 1 9.74 -5.69 12.62
CA MET A 1 8.39 -5.78 13.21
C MET A 1 8.06 -4.41 13.77
N GLY A 2 6.80 -3.95 13.67
CA GLY A 2 6.43 -2.65 14.27
C GLY A 2 6.42 -2.71 15.80
N PRO A 3 6.23 -1.58 16.49
CA PRO A 3 6.17 -1.53 17.95
C PRO A 3 5.14 -2.52 18.52
N ILE A 4 5.48 -3.23 19.61
CA ILE A 4 4.62 -4.25 20.23
C ILE A 4 3.22 -3.72 20.56
N TRP A 5 3.11 -2.45 20.95
CA TRP A 5 1.82 -1.82 21.23
C TRP A 5 0.95 -1.68 19.96
N CYS A 6 1.54 -1.41 18.79
CA CYS A 6 0.83 -1.39 17.50
C CYS A 6 0.33 -2.78 17.13
N TYR A 7 1.10 -3.82 17.45
CA TYR A 7 0.70 -5.20 17.20
C TYR A 7 -0.55 -5.57 18.01
N TRP A 8 -0.60 -5.22 19.30
CA TRP A 8 -1.78 -5.47 20.15
C TRP A 8 -3.00 -4.61 19.79
N ALA A 9 -2.79 -3.38 19.33
CA ALA A 9 -3.87 -2.46 18.98
C ALA A 9 -4.76 -2.99 17.83
N TYR A 10 -4.23 -3.83 16.95
CA TYR A 10 -4.99 -4.34 15.81
C TYR A 10 -5.95 -5.51 16.17
N PRO A 11 -5.50 -6.61 16.81
CA PRO A 11 -6.40 -7.62 17.37
C PRO A 11 -7.41 -7.02 18.34
N MET A 12 -6.98 -6.09 19.21
CA MET A 12 -7.88 -5.45 20.17
C MET A 12 -8.96 -4.62 19.49
N GLU A 13 -8.65 -3.87 18.43
CA GLU A 13 -9.68 -3.13 17.70
C GLU A 13 -10.69 -4.04 17.00
N ARG A 14 -10.23 -5.14 16.38
CA ARG A 14 -11.16 -6.12 15.78
C ARG A 14 -12.04 -6.77 16.85
N PHE A 15 -11.47 -7.07 18.01
CA PHE A 15 -12.21 -7.60 19.15
C PHE A 15 -13.23 -6.60 19.71
N CYS A 16 -12.82 -5.35 19.94
CA CYS A 16 -13.73 -4.28 20.38
C CYS A 16 -14.83 -4.01 19.35
N SER A 17 -14.50 -4.01 18.05
CA SER A 17 -15.50 -3.91 16.98
C SER A 17 -16.48 -5.07 16.99
N PHE A 18 -16.01 -6.29 17.29
CA PHE A 18 -16.87 -7.45 17.48
C PHE A 18 -17.82 -7.27 18.67
N ILE A 19 -17.31 -6.79 19.81
CA ILE A 19 -18.12 -6.50 21.01
C ILE A 19 -19.14 -5.40 20.71
N LEU A 20 -18.72 -4.27 20.15
CA LEU A 20 -19.61 -3.15 19.82
C LEU A 20 -20.74 -3.58 18.87
N ASN A 21 -20.41 -4.35 17.83
CA ASN A 21 -21.41 -4.93 16.92
C ASN A 21 -22.32 -6.00 17.58
N SER A 22 -21.97 -6.47 18.77
CA SER A 22 -22.75 -7.40 19.58
C SER A 22 -23.78 -6.69 20.46
N VAL A 23 -23.58 -5.40 20.75
CA VAL A 23 -24.53 -4.59 21.53
C VAL A 23 -25.73 -4.21 20.66
N LYS A 24 -26.69 -5.14 20.51
CA LYS A 24 -27.95 -4.90 19.80
C LYS A 24 -29.08 -4.37 20.70
N SER A 25 -28.97 -4.55 22.01
CA SER A 25 -29.96 -4.08 23.00
C SER A 25 -29.36 -2.99 23.88
N ARG A 26 -30.06 -1.86 23.98
CA ARG A 26 -29.68 -0.75 24.88
C ARG A 26 -30.03 -1.03 26.35
N ARG A 27 -31.01 -1.91 26.62
CA ARG A 27 -31.50 -2.20 27.97
C ARG A 27 -30.65 -3.25 28.68
N TYR A 28 -30.12 -4.22 27.95
CA TYR A 28 -29.32 -5.33 28.49
C TYR A 28 -28.08 -5.58 27.62
N PRO A 29 -27.07 -4.68 27.67
CA PRO A 29 -25.89 -4.79 26.81
C PRO A 29 -25.02 -6.00 27.16
N CYS A 30 -24.74 -6.23 28.45
CA CYS A 30 -23.85 -7.32 28.90
C CYS A 30 -24.41 -8.70 28.53
N ALA A 31 -25.68 -8.97 28.82
CA ALA A 31 -26.31 -10.25 28.48
C ALA A 31 -26.29 -10.55 26.96
N ASN A 32 -26.39 -9.52 26.11
CA ASN A 32 -26.33 -9.70 24.66
C ASN A 32 -24.91 -10.01 24.17
N ILE A 33 -23.91 -9.35 24.77
CA ILE A 33 -22.49 -9.66 24.52
C ILE A 33 -22.19 -11.11 24.92
N ASP A 34 -22.63 -11.52 26.12
CA ASP A 34 -22.41 -12.87 26.65
C ASP A 34 -23.02 -13.93 25.74
N GLU A 35 -24.29 -13.77 25.37
CA GLU A 35 -24.97 -14.67 24.43
C GLU A 35 -24.25 -14.72 23.09
N ARG A 36 -23.78 -13.59 22.56
CA ARG A 36 -23.06 -13.57 21.28
C ARG A 36 -21.70 -14.24 21.36
N ALA A 37 -20.95 -14.03 22.44
CA ALA A 37 -19.67 -14.70 22.68
C ALA A 37 -19.88 -16.22 22.79
N LEU A 38 -20.91 -16.63 23.55
CA LEU A 38 -21.27 -18.03 23.77
C LEU A 38 -21.73 -18.70 22.48
N ASN A 39 -22.60 -18.06 21.70
CA ASN A 39 -23.03 -18.59 20.40
C ASN A 39 -21.87 -18.71 19.40
N ARG A 40 -20.89 -17.80 19.42
CA ARG A 40 -19.68 -17.93 18.61
C ARG A 40 -18.80 -19.10 19.06
N ALA A 41 -18.63 -19.32 20.35
CA ALA A 41 -17.89 -20.47 20.89
C ALA A 41 -18.58 -21.81 20.55
N ARG A 42 -19.91 -21.89 20.70
CA ARG A 42 -20.70 -23.05 20.27
C ARG A 42 -20.51 -23.34 18.79
N LEU A 43 -20.56 -22.31 17.94
CA LEU A 43 -20.34 -22.45 16.51
C LEU A 43 -18.93 -22.99 16.21
N GLN A 44 -17.88 -22.44 16.83
CA GLN A 44 -16.51 -22.93 16.69
C GLN A 44 -16.38 -24.40 17.07
N LYS A 45 -17.02 -24.84 18.16
CA LYS A 45 -17.04 -26.24 18.58
C LYS A 45 -17.71 -27.14 17.54
N ILE A 46 -18.82 -26.71 16.95
CA ILE A 46 -19.50 -27.42 15.85
C ILE A 46 -18.57 -27.52 14.64
N LEU A 47 -17.97 -26.40 14.21
CA LEU A 47 -17.03 -26.37 13.09
C LEU A 47 -15.86 -27.33 13.29
N HIS A 48 -15.28 -27.34 14.49
CA HIS A 48 -14.19 -28.23 14.84
C HIS A 48 -14.62 -29.70 14.83
N LYS A 49 -15.75 -30.02 15.46
CA LYS A 49 -16.30 -31.39 15.50
C LYS A 49 -16.54 -31.97 14.11
N TYR A 50 -17.01 -31.16 13.17
CA TYR A 50 -17.33 -31.58 11.81
C TYR A 50 -16.22 -31.30 10.78
N ARG A 51 -15.02 -30.88 11.22
CA ARG A 51 -13.90 -30.48 10.34
C ARG A 51 -14.29 -29.45 9.27
N LEU A 52 -15.20 -28.54 9.63
CA LEU A 52 -15.69 -27.45 8.78
C LEU A 52 -14.95 -26.13 9.03
N ILE A 53 -13.84 -26.15 9.77
CA ILE A 53 -13.07 -24.92 10.11
C ILE A 53 -12.60 -24.21 8.84
N GLU A 54 -12.25 -24.97 7.80
CA GLU A 54 -11.82 -24.44 6.51
C GLU A 54 -12.98 -23.88 5.67
N LYS A 55 -14.22 -24.24 6.01
CA LYS A 55 -15.44 -23.82 5.32
C LYS A 55 -16.27 -22.96 6.28
N GLU A 56 -15.88 -21.70 6.50
CA GLU A 56 -16.64 -20.75 7.34
C GLU A 56 -18.11 -20.66 6.85
N PRO A 57 -19.12 -21.29 7.50
CA PRO A 57 -20.40 -21.53 6.85
C PRO A 57 -21.38 -20.35 6.95
N PHE A 58 -20.97 -19.21 7.52
CA PHE A 58 -21.91 -18.14 7.88
C PHE A 58 -21.38 -16.73 7.61
N THR A 59 -20.26 -16.59 6.90
CA THR A 59 -19.88 -15.30 6.30
C THR A 59 -20.68 -15.14 5.01
N GLY A 60 -21.94 -14.69 5.14
CA GLY A 60 -22.78 -14.34 3.97
C GLY A 60 -22.21 -13.19 3.13
N ARG A 61 -21.16 -12.51 3.62
CA ARG A 61 -20.23 -11.83 2.73
C ARG A 61 -19.32 -12.90 2.15
N LYS A 62 -19.59 -13.31 0.90
CA LYS A 62 -18.50 -13.81 0.04
C LYS A 62 -17.30 -12.93 0.34
N ARG A 63 -16.18 -13.48 0.82
CA ARG A 63 -14.92 -12.75 0.65
C ARG A 63 -14.92 -12.42 -0.84
N PRO A 64 -14.86 -11.13 -1.24
CA PRO A 64 -14.68 -10.83 -2.64
C PRO A 64 -13.54 -11.72 -3.09
N GLU A 65 -13.77 -12.56 -4.10
CA GLU A 65 -12.67 -13.31 -4.70
C GLU A 65 -11.56 -12.29 -4.97
N GLU A 66 -10.28 -12.68 -4.89
CA GLU A 66 -9.18 -11.70 -4.98
C GLU A 66 -9.31 -10.79 -6.22
N SER A 67 -9.97 -11.30 -7.27
CA SER A 67 -10.28 -10.69 -8.55
C SER A 67 -11.64 -9.97 -8.66
N ASP A 68 -12.54 -10.02 -7.66
CA ASP A 68 -13.94 -9.61 -7.82
C ASP A 68 -14.04 -8.08 -8.04
N GLY A 69 -14.19 -7.68 -9.31
CA GLY A 69 -14.16 -6.28 -9.75
C GLY A 69 -12.78 -5.60 -9.72
N ALA A 70 -11.69 -6.36 -9.56
CA ALA A 70 -10.32 -5.83 -9.53
C ALA A 70 -9.72 -5.70 -10.94
N THR A 71 -9.03 -4.59 -11.22
CA THR A 71 -8.19 -4.47 -12.40
C THR A 71 -6.84 -5.13 -12.13
N VAL A 72 -6.47 -6.11 -12.96
CA VAL A 72 -5.19 -6.83 -12.86
C VAL A 72 -4.43 -6.64 -14.16
N PHE A 73 -3.15 -6.27 -14.05
CA PHE A 73 -2.26 -6.12 -15.20
C PHE A 73 -1.40 -7.37 -15.35
N ARG A 74 -1.22 -7.85 -16.58
CA ARG A 74 -0.45 -9.07 -16.88
C ARG A 74 0.99 -9.06 -16.33
N ASN A 75 1.61 -7.88 -16.27
CA ASN A 75 2.97 -7.73 -15.73
C ASN A 75 3.02 -7.74 -14.19
N TYR A 76 1.85 -7.68 -13.52
CA TYR A 76 1.71 -7.54 -12.08
C TYR A 76 0.56 -8.44 -11.56
N PRO A 77 0.70 -9.78 -11.64
CA PRO A 77 -0.39 -10.70 -11.32
C PRO A 77 -0.81 -10.67 -9.84
N LEU A 78 0.08 -10.19 -8.95
CA LEU A 78 -0.18 -10.05 -7.52
C LEU A 78 -0.70 -8.66 -7.13
N ALA A 79 -0.86 -7.73 -8.07
CA ALA A 79 -1.37 -6.40 -7.79
C ALA A 79 -2.85 -6.32 -8.22
N PHE A 80 -3.75 -6.42 -7.24
CA PHE A 80 -5.19 -6.26 -7.45
C PHE A 80 -5.57 -4.81 -7.23
N LEU A 81 -5.94 -4.09 -8.28
CA LEU A 81 -6.34 -2.70 -8.17
C LEU A 81 -7.86 -2.61 -8.05
N LEU A 82 -8.34 -2.32 -6.85
CA LEU A 82 -9.77 -2.29 -6.56
C LEU A 82 -10.36 -0.93 -6.93
N SER A 83 -11.65 -0.93 -7.29
CA SER A 83 -12.46 0.28 -7.25
C SER A 83 -12.37 0.90 -5.86
N PRO A 84 -12.41 2.22 -5.67
CA PRO A 84 -12.71 3.24 -6.66
C PRO A 84 -11.50 3.59 -7.55
N HIS A 85 -11.77 3.69 -8.85
CA HIS A 85 -10.84 4.05 -9.91
C HIS A 85 -11.22 5.45 -10.42
N SER A 86 -10.23 6.31 -10.67
CA SER A 86 -10.44 7.60 -11.32
C SER A 86 -9.61 7.65 -12.59
N THR A 87 -10.25 7.99 -13.71
CA THR A 87 -9.61 8.12 -15.01
C THR A 87 -8.85 9.44 -15.20
N ARG A 88 -8.95 10.38 -14.25
CA ARG A 88 -8.47 11.76 -14.44
C ARG A 88 -7.58 12.22 -13.27
N LEU A 89 -6.47 11.53 -13.03
CA LEU A 89 -5.39 12.11 -12.24
C LEU A 89 -4.65 13.14 -13.10
N HIS A 90 -4.82 14.42 -12.78
CA HIS A 90 -4.02 15.46 -13.41
C HIS A 90 -2.56 15.36 -12.94
N VAL A 91 -1.64 15.22 -13.90
CA VAL A 91 -0.21 15.06 -13.60
C VAL A 91 0.41 16.44 -13.35
N ASP A 92 0.49 16.81 -12.08
CA ASP A 92 1.19 18.03 -11.66
C ASP A 92 2.69 17.98 -12.00
N ARG A 93 3.34 19.15 -12.10
CA ARG A 93 4.75 19.33 -12.44
C ARG A 93 5.67 18.46 -11.58
N HIS A 94 5.37 18.33 -10.30
CA HIS A 94 6.17 17.52 -9.38
C HIS A 94 6.09 16.03 -9.69
N LEU A 95 4.87 15.52 -9.93
CA LEU A 95 4.64 14.12 -10.29
C LEU A 95 5.28 13.80 -11.64
N ARG A 96 5.15 14.71 -12.62
CA ARG A 96 5.79 14.58 -13.94
C ARG A 96 7.30 14.47 -13.84
N ARG A 97 7.95 15.41 -13.13
CA ARG A 97 9.40 15.40 -12.94
C ARG A 97 9.90 14.11 -12.28
N GLN A 98 9.13 13.57 -11.32
CA GLN A 98 9.47 12.30 -10.69
C GLN A 98 9.34 11.13 -11.64
N SER A 99 8.27 11.11 -12.44
CA SER A 99 8.05 10.06 -13.44
C SER A 99 9.17 10.07 -14.47
N VAL A 100 9.59 11.24 -14.94
CA VAL A 100 10.74 11.41 -15.84
C VAL A 100 12.00 10.86 -15.19
N ARG A 101 12.34 11.30 -13.98
CA ARG A 101 13.56 10.85 -13.28
C ARG A 101 13.57 9.33 -13.11
N TYR A 102 12.44 8.74 -12.74
CA TYR A 102 12.31 7.29 -12.64
C TYR A 102 12.55 6.61 -13.99
N LEU A 103 11.92 7.09 -15.07
CA LEU A 103 12.07 6.49 -16.40
C LEU A 103 13.50 6.62 -16.93
N THR A 104 14.16 7.76 -16.72
CA THR A 104 15.54 7.99 -17.15
C THR A 104 16.52 7.11 -16.39
N THR A 105 16.34 6.96 -15.07
CA THR A 105 17.24 6.15 -14.23
C THR A 105 17.02 4.65 -14.42
N CYS A 106 15.77 4.17 -14.45
CA CYS A 106 15.51 2.73 -14.51
C CYS A 106 15.57 2.12 -15.91
N PHE A 107 15.41 2.93 -16.96
CA PHE A 107 15.41 2.45 -18.35
C PHE A 107 16.42 3.14 -19.24
N GLU A 108 17.28 4.01 -18.69
CA GLU A 108 18.37 4.67 -19.41
C GLU A 108 17.91 5.34 -20.71
N ILE A 109 16.75 6.00 -20.65
CA ILE A 109 16.22 6.80 -21.77
C ILE A 109 16.51 8.28 -21.56
N LEU A 110 16.55 9.03 -22.66
CA LEU A 110 16.70 10.49 -22.61
C LEU A 110 15.48 11.15 -21.96
N SER A 111 15.71 12.26 -21.24
CA SER A 111 14.66 13.00 -20.51
C SER A 111 13.54 13.48 -21.43
N GLU A 112 13.87 13.93 -22.65
CA GLU A 112 12.88 14.37 -23.64
C GLU A 112 11.96 13.24 -24.09
N ALA A 113 12.53 12.05 -24.30
CA ALA A 113 11.76 10.85 -24.64
C ALA A 113 10.86 10.43 -23.48
N ALA A 114 11.33 10.54 -22.23
CA ALA A 114 10.54 10.25 -21.03
C ALA A 114 9.36 11.22 -20.87
N GLU A 115 9.57 12.52 -21.10
CA GLU A 115 8.51 13.54 -21.03
C GLU A 115 7.39 13.28 -22.04
N ALA A 116 7.75 12.89 -23.27
CA ALA A 116 6.80 12.57 -24.32
C ALA A 116 5.92 11.34 -24.00
N LEU A 117 6.39 10.46 -23.12
CA LEU A 117 5.63 9.26 -22.71
C LEU A 117 4.58 9.54 -21.64
N ILE A 118 4.70 10.66 -20.91
CA ILE A 118 3.83 10.97 -19.76
C ILE A 118 2.67 11.86 -20.23
N PRO A 119 1.42 11.34 -20.24
CA PRO A 119 0.24 12.15 -20.59
C PRO A 119 -0.10 13.18 -19.50
N ALA A 120 -0.98 14.13 -19.84
CA ALA A 120 -1.46 15.14 -18.88
C ALA A 120 -2.43 14.56 -17.84
N GLU A 121 -3.15 13.49 -18.21
CA GLU A 121 -4.09 12.77 -17.35
C GLU A 121 -3.75 11.28 -17.31
N LEU A 122 -3.82 10.69 -16.11
CA LEU A 122 -3.53 9.27 -15.87
C LEU A 122 -4.69 8.59 -15.14
N GLU A 123 -4.82 7.29 -15.36
CA GLU A 123 -5.70 6.44 -14.56
C GLU A 123 -5.05 6.16 -13.20
N GLN A 124 -5.81 6.35 -12.11
CA GLN A 124 -5.37 6.12 -10.75
C GLN A 124 -6.36 5.25 -9.95
N TRP A 125 -5.82 4.55 -8.96
CA TRP A 125 -6.58 3.69 -8.06
C TRP A 125 -6.40 4.12 -6.61
N GLY A 126 -7.52 4.08 -5.87
CA GLY A 126 -7.52 4.38 -4.43
C GLY A 126 -7.12 3.21 -3.55
N ARG A 127 -7.31 1.98 -4.02
CA ARG A 127 -7.23 0.76 -3.21
C ARG A 127 -6.46 -0.36 -3.90
N PRO A 128 -5.13 -0.36 -3.87
CA PRO A 128 -4.35 -1.56 -4.14
C PRO A 128 -4.56 -2.65 -3.08
N ARG A 129 -4.58 -3.91 -3.51
CA ARG A 129 -4.45 -5.08 -2.65
C ARG A 129 -3.35 -5.98 -3.19
N ILE A 130 -2.50 -6.45 -2.30
CA ILE A 130 -1.43 -7.40 -2.62
C ILE A 130 -2.02 -8.82 -2.57
N GLY A 131 -1.76 -9.62 -3.61
CA GLY A 131 -2.23 -11.00 -3.73
C GLY A 131 -1.59 -11.96 -2.73
N ASN A 132 -2.04 -13.22 -2.74
CA ASN A 132 -1.58 -14.28 -1.83
C ASN A 132 -1.85 -13.96 -0.34
N GLY A 133 -3.01 -13.37 -0.04
CA GLY A 133 -3.38 -12.98 1.32
C GLY A 133 -2.65 -11.75 1.86
N GLY A 134 -2.07 -10.92 0.98
CA GLY A 134 -1.47 -9.64 1.34
C GLY A 134 -2.51 -8.59 1.77
N ASP A 135 -2.00 -7.46 2.26
CA ASP A 135 -2.84 -6.38 2.78
C ASP A 135 -3.46 -5.50 1.69
N GLU A 136 -4.59 -4.89 2.03
CA GLU A 136 -5.19 -3.79 1.27
C GLU A 136 -4.66 -2.46 1.80
N VAL A 137 -4.14 -1.62 0.89
CA VAL A 137 -3.56 -0.32 1.21
C VAL A 137 -4.41 0.77 0.59
N HIS A 138 -4.44 1.95 1.19
CA HIS A 138 -5.13 3.12 0.64
C HIS A 138 -4.15 4.15 0.07
N ALA A 139 -4.38 4.60 -1.15
CA ALA A 139 -3.73 5.78 -1.69
C ALA A 139 -4.29 7.03 -0.98
N ARG A 140 -3.44 7.73 -0.21
CA ARG A 140 -3.87 8.81 0.67
C ARG A 140 -4.58 9.94 -0.05
N ILE A 141 -4.14 10.30 -1.25
CA ILE A 141 -4.69 11.45 -1.97
C ILE A 141 -6.06 11.11 -2.56
N TYR A 142 -6.33 9.84 -2.82
CA TYR A 142 -7.63 9.37 -3.27
C TYR A 142 -8.67 9.36 -2.13
N HIS A 143 -8.29 8.83 -0.96
CA HIS A 143 -9.20 8.67 0.17
C HIS A 143 -9.08 9.79 1.21
N LYS A 144 -10.18 10.51 1.43
CA LYS A 144 -10.29 11.38 2.61
C LYS A 144 -10.34 10.52 3.87
N LEU A 145 -9.40 10.77 4.79
CA LEU A 145 -9.40 10.10 6.09
C LEU A 145 -10.60 10.59 6.90
N ARG A 146 -11.30 9.64 7.53
CA ARG A 146 -12.28 9.99 8.56
C ARG A 146 -11.55 10.55 9.79
N PRO A 147 -12.15 11.47 10.56
CA PRO A 147 -11.52 12.00 11.78
C PRO A 147 -11.05 10.92 12.76
N ASP A 148 -11.79 9.81 12.83
CA ASP A 148 -11.53 8.64 13.68
C ASP A 148 -11.01 7.42 12.87
N GLY A 149 -10.59 7.65 11.62
CA GLY A 149 -10.14 6.60 10.72
C GLY A 149 -8.65 6.34 10.84
N ARG A 150 -8.24 5.06 10.89
CA ARG A 150 -6.82 4.68 10.76
C ARG A 150 -6.29 5.00 9.37
N ASP A 151 -5.03 5.45 9.32
CA ASP A 151 -4.35 5.77 8.07
C ASP A 151 -3.68 4.53 7.47
N ALA A 152 -4.44 3.78 6.68
CA ALA A 152 -3.95 2.58 5.97
C ALA A 152 -3.12 2.91 4.70
N ALA A 153 -2.46 4.07 4.67
CA ALA A 153 -1.63 4.52 3.56
C ALA A 153 -0.14 4.24 3.75
N PHE A 154 0.30 3.83 4.95
CA PHE A 154 1.70 3.54 5.21
C PHE A 154 2.07 2.15 4.72
N VAL A 155 3.17 2.06 3.98
CA VAL A 155 3.68 0.85 3.36
C VAL A 155 5.16 0.66 3.65
N ARG A 156 5.59 -0.60 3.73
CA ARG A 156 6.98 -1.00 3.60
C ARG A 156 7.24 -1.36 2.14
N TYR A 157 8.34 -0.87 1.58
CA TYR A 157 8.78 -1.20 0.23
C TYR A 157 10.27 -1.52 0.24
N GLN A 158 10.74 -2.26 -0.76
CA GLN A 158 12.15 -2.64 -0.88
C GLN A 158 12.77 -1.87 -2.04
N LEU A 159 13.99 -1.35 -1.84
CA LEU A 159 14.77 -0.68 -2.86
C LEU A 159 16.16 -1.29 -2.95
N MET A 160 16.73 -1.21 -4.15
CA MET A 160 18.18 -1.31 -4.33
C MET A 160 18.77 0.06 -4.00
N VAL A 161 19.49 0.17 -2.89
CA VAL A 161 20.14 1.40 -2.44
C VAL A 161 21.63 1.27 -2.67
N ASP A 162 22.21 2.29 -3.30
CA ASP A 162 23.66 2.38 -3.43
C ASP A 162 24.27 2.74 -2.08
N GLN A 163 25.08 1.83 -1.55
CA GLN A 163 25.74 1.99 -0.26
C GLN A 163 26.83 3.05 -0.28
N ASP A 164 27.37 3.34 -1.47
CA ASP A 164 28.47 4.28 -1.65
C ASP A 164 27.98 5.58 -2.32
N ALA A 165 26.67 5.88 -2.23
CA ALA A 165 26.03 7.05 -2.85
C ALA A 165 26.63 8.41 -2.45
N ASP A 166 27.34 8.48 -1.32
CA ASP A 166 28.05 9.68 -0.86
C ASP A 166 29.39 9.90 -1.58
N ASP A 167 29.97 8.87 -2.21
CA ASP A 167 31.21 8.93 -2.99
C ASP A 167 30.90 8.83 -4.48
N ALA A 168 30.91 9.98 -5.16
CA ALA A 168 30.64 10.08 -6.59
C ALA A 168 31.68 9.37 -7.49
N SER A 169 32.80 8.91 -6.94
CA SER A 169 33.87 8.22 -7.66
C SER A 169 33.89 6.71 -7.45
N ALA A 170 33.11 6.19 -6.51
CA ALA A 170 32.98 4.76 -6.25
C ALA A 170 32.09 4.09 -7.31
N ASP A 171 32.36 2.81 -7.59
CA ASP A 171 31.47 1.99 -8.40
C ASP A 171 30.18 1.69 -7.61
N GLU A 172 29.03 1.69 -8.31
CA GLU A 172 27.73 1.49 -7.68
C GLU A 172 27.64 0.15 -6.95
N ARG A 173 27.35 0.20 -5.64
CA ARG A 173 27.14 -1.00 -4.81
C ARG A 173 25.72 -1.04 -4.28
N LEU A 174 24.86 -1.67 -5.07
CA LEU A 174 23.43 -1.77 -4.80
C LEU A 174 23.11 -2.92 -3.83
N GLU A 175 22.52 -2.59 -2.68
CA GLU A 175 22.01 -3.55 -1.70
C GLU A 175 20.50 -3.39 -1.47
N GLU A 176 19.81 -4.51 -1.19
CA GLU A 176 18.38 -4.49 -0.90
C GLU A 176 18.08 -3.95 0.50
N GLU A 177 17.38 -2.83 0.57
CA GLU A 177 16.96 -2.22 1.82
C GLU A 177 15.44 -2.05 1.92
N SER A 178 14.93 -2.26 3.14
CA SER A 178 13.53 -1.98 3.47
C SER A 178 13.34 -0.53 3.86
N GLN A 179 12.56 0.18 3.06
CA GLN A 179 12.15 1.56 3.29
C GLN A 179 10.68 1.64 3.68
N TYR A 180 10.30 2.75 4.32
CA TYR A 180 8.94 2.96 4.80
C TYR A 180 8.44 4.32 4.39
N GLY A 181 7.16 4.40 4.04
CA GLY A 181 6.59 5.65 3.60
C GLY A 181 5.10 5.60 3.43
N LYS A 182 4.54 6.77 3.11
CA LYS A 182 3.12 6.95 2.89
C LYS A 182 2.79 6.95 1.41
N LEU A 183 1.97 5.99 1.00
CA LEU A 183 1.43 5.89 -0.34
C LEU A 183 0.49 7.06 -0.65
N ARG A 184 0.85 7.87 -1.63
CA ARG A 184 0.06 9.03 -2.06
C ARG A 184 -0.85 8.70 -3.24
N HIS A 185 -0.25 8.17 -4.31
CA HIS A 185 -0.91 7.84 -5.56
C HIS A 185 -0.46 6.47 -6.05
N ILE A 186 -1.39 5.76 -6.70
CA ILE A 186 -1.09 4.62 -7.56
C ILE A 186 -1.74 4.88 -8.89
N PHE A 187 -0.97 4.77 -9.96
CA PHE A 187 -1.42 5.02 -11.32
C PHE A 187 -0.71 4.10 -12.29
N VAL A 188 -1.28 3.98 -13.48
CA VAL A 188 -0.72 3.17 -14.56
C VAL A 188 -0.28 4.06 -15.71
N LEU A 189 0.95 3.86 -16.15
CA LEU A 189 1.52 4.50 -17.33
C LEU A 189 1.55 3.51 -18.49
N ALA A 190 0.88 3.84 -19.58
CA ALA A 190 0.84 3.02 -20.80
C ALA A 190 1.98 3.41 -21.74
N ILE A 191 2.98 2.53 -21.86
CA ILE A 191 4.13 2.72 -22.74
C ILE A 191 3.80 2.17 -24.14
N PRO A 192 3.94 2.97 -25.21
CA PRO A 192 3.69 2.52 -26.57
C PRO A 192 4.65 1.41 -27.01
N PRO A 193 4.31 0.64 -28.05
CA PRO A 193 5.24 -0.33 -28.65
C PRO A 193 6.43 0.38 -29.29
N LYS A 194 7.55 -0.32 -29.38
CA LYS A 194 8.80 0.17 -29.99
C LYS A 194 9.44 1.37 -29.28
N THR A 195 9.07 1.66 -28.04
CA THR A 195 9.81 2.63 -27.21
C THR A 195 11.20 2.08 -26.90
N PRO A 196 12.29 2.82 -27.22
CA PRO A 196 13.66 2.40 -26.92
C PRO A 196 13.83 2.04 -25.45
N ASN A 197 14.62 0.98 -25.18
CA ASN A 197 14.98 0.44 -23.86
C ASN A 197 13.82 -0.02 -22.94
N ILE A 198 12.58 0.43 -23.14
CA ILE A 198 11.42 0.10 -22.31
C ILE A 198 10.53 -0.95 -22.97
N ASN A 199 10.26 -0.80 -24.27
CA ASN A 199 9.29 -1.63 -24.99
C ASN A 199 9.71 -1.90 -26.45
N ALA A 200 11.01 -2.02 -26.68
CA ALA A 200 11.60 -2.07 -28.02
C ALA A 200 11.08 -3.23 -28.89
N HIS A 201 10.94 -4.43 -28.31
CA HIS A 201 10.63 -5.65 -29.06
C HIS A 201 9.15 -6.05 -29.06
N ARG A 202 8.28 -5.33 -28.35
CA ARG A 202 6.86 -5.70 -28.26
C ARG A 202 6.01 -4.91 -29.25
N LYS A 203 4.99 -5.60 -29.79
CA LYS A 203 3.97 -5.02 -30.66
C LYS A 203 2.83 -4.37 -29.87
N ASP A 204 2.64 -4.79 -28.63
CA ASP A 204 1.58 -4.30 -27.76
C ASP A 204 2.08 -3.25 -26.78
N LYS A 205 1.14 -2.46 -26.23
CA LYS A 205 1.43 -1.51 -25.15
C LYS A 205 1.92 -2.25 -23.90
N ARG A 206 2.90 -1.67 -23.22
CA ARG A 206 3.38 -2.13 -21.91
C ARG A 206 2.83 -1.22 -20.83
N TYR A 207 2.08 -1.77 -19.87
CA TYR A 207 1.61 -1.03 -18.71
C TYR A 207 2.66 -1.10 -17.60
N LEU A 208 3.05 0.07 -17.06
CA LEU A 208 3.86 0.23 -15.87
C LEU A 208 2.95 0.67 -14.73
N LEU A 209 2.88 -0.13 -13.66
CA LEU A 209 2.23 0.25 -12.42
C LEU A 209 3.23 1.06 -11.59
N LEU A 210 2.87 2.28 -11.22
CA LEU A 210 3.75 3.18 -10.48
C LEU A 210 3.05 3.69 -9.22
N ALA A 211 3.80 3.73 -8.13
CA ALA A 211 3.36 4.25 -6.84
C ALA A 211 4.18 5.47 -6.44
N GLN A 212 3.52 6.59 -6.12
CA GLN A 212 4.18 7.74 -5.51
C GLN A 212 4.14 7.58 -3.99
N ILE A 213 5.32 7.41 -3.40
CA ILE A 213 5.46 7.20 -1.95
C ILE A 213 6.21 8.39 -1.36
N HIS A 214 5.63 9.00 -0.34
CA HIS A 214 6.34 9.98 0.48
C HIS A 214 7.09 9.25 1.59
N GLU A 215 8.41 9.22 1.49
CA GLU A 215 9.28 8.57 2.46
C GLU A 215 9.02 9.11 3.88
N ALA A 216 8.94 8.20 4.83
CA ALA A 216 8.80 8.54 6.23
C ALA A 216 10.14 8.32 6.91
N LYS A 217 10.68 9.35 7.58
CA LYS A 217 11.90 9.19 8.38
C LYS A 217 11.60 8.23 9.53
N VAL A 218 12.38 7.16 9.56
CA VAL A 218 12.27 6.12 10.59
C VAL A 218 13.45 6.28 11.53
N ASP A 219 13.19 6.27 12.84
CA ASP A 219 14.24 6.04 13.82
C ASP A 219 14.29 4.55 14.15
N THR A 220 15.51 4.07 14.34
CA THR A 220 15.78 2.71 14.77
C THR A 220 16.17 2.74 16.24
N ASP A 221 15.51 1.93 17.06
CA ASP A 221 16.04 1.59 18.39
C ASP A 221 16.70 0.22 18.34
N GLU A 222 17.97 0.22 18.72
CA GLU A 222 18.81 -0.97 18.81
C GLU A 222 19.03 -1.41 20.26
N ARG A 223 18.35 -0.76 21.23
CA ARG A 223 18.51 -1.06 22.66
C ARG A 223 17.86 -2.36 23.11
N ASP A 224 16.90 -2.88 22.33
CA ASP A 224 16.19 -4.12 22.62
C ASP A 224 16.68 -5.27 21.72
N GLU A 225 16.44 -6.52 22.14
CA GLU A 225 16.71 -7.75 21.36
C GLU A 225 16.03 -7.76 19.98
N TYR A 226 15.00 -6.92 19.79
CA TYR A 226 14.27 -6.74 18.55
C TYR A 226 14.41 -5.31 18.03
N LYS A 227 14.86 -5.17 16.77
CA LYS A 227 14.90 -3.90 16.03
C LYS A 227 13.49 -3.31 15.91
N VAL A 228 13.21 -2.25 16.67
CA VAL A 228 11.93 -1.53 16.64
C VAL A 228 12.09 -0.26 15.80
N LEU A 229 11.16 -0.07 14.87
CA LEU A 229 11.12 1.07 13.95
C LEU A 229 9.88 1.92 14.24
N TRP A 230 10.05 3.23 14.39
CA TRP A 230 8.93 4.18 14.48
C TRP A 230 9.16 5.43 13.63
N TYR A 231 8.05 6.06 13.26
CA TYR A 231 8.07 7.28 12.44
C TYR A 231 8.37 8.50 13.30
N LYS A 232 9.21 9.42 12.82
CA LYS A 232 9.29 10.77 13.39
C LYS A 232 7.97 11.51 13.13
N VAL A 233 7.21 11.78 14.18
CA VAL A 233 6.05 12.66 14.10
C VAL A 233 6.57 14.09 13.93
N TYR A 234 6.47 14.65 12.72
CA TYR A 234 6.71 16.08 12.54
C TYR A 234 5.59 16.83 13.25
N ALA A 235 5.94 17.55 14.31
CA ALA A 235 5.07 18.53 14.94
C ALA A 235 4.60 19.53 13.87
N PHE A 236 3.29 19.68 13.73
CA PHE A 236 2.67 20.77 12.98
C PHE A 236 3.11 22.09 13.63
N ASN A 237 4.17 22.73 13.13
CA ASN A 237 4.48 24.17 13.19
C ASN A 237 5.94 24.44 12.78
N ALA A 238 6.18 24.68 11.48
CA ALA A 238 7.23 25.57 10.94
C ALA A 238 7.27 25.43 9.40
N PRO A 239 7.58 26.50 8.64
CA PRO A 239 7.52 26.51 7.19
C PRO A 239 8.70 25.71 6.61
N LEU A 240 8.44 24.51 6.11
CA LEU A 240 9.48 23.62 5.59
C LEU A 240 9.75 23.88 4.10
N ASN A 241 10.65 24.83 3.84
CA ASN A 241 11.60 24.72 2.74
C ASN A 241 12.62 23.64 3.10
N VAL A 242 12.42 22.38 2.70
CA VAL A 242 13.48 21.37 2.64
C VAL A 242 13.17 20.38 1.52
N TYR A 243 14.12 20.22 0.60
CA TYR A 243 14.14 19.25 -0.48
C TYR A 243 14.05 17.82 0.07
N GLY A 244 12.85 17.22 0.04
CA GLY A 244 12.62 15.81 0.35
C GLY A 244 12.30 15.04 -0.93
N GLY A 245 13.24 14.19 -1.37
CA GLY A 245 13.08 13.34 -2.55
C GLY A 245 11.85 12.45 -2.42
N THR A 246 10.84 12.68 -3.26
CA THR A 246 9.77 11.70 -3.48
C THR A 246 10.19 10.92 -4.73
N THR A 247 10.19 9.61 -4.66
CA THR A 247 10.55 8.74 -5.78
C THR A 247 9.35 7.87 -6.12
N LEU A 248 9.16 7.60 -7.41
CA LEU A 248 8.14 6.69 -7.92
C LEU A 248 8.72 5.29 -7.95
N TYR A 249 7.97 4.31 -7.45
CA TYR A 249 8.44 2.94 -7.29
C TYR A 249 7.54 1.92 -8.00
N LYS A 250 8.13 0.76 -8.29
CA LYS A 250 7.62 -0.37 -9.08
C LYS A 250 7.13 -1.50 -8.20
#